data_AF-A0A1F2QD70-F1
#
_entry.id   AF-A0A1F2QD70-F1
#
_cell.length_a   1.000
_cell.length_b   1.000
_cell.length_c   1.000
_cell.angle_alpha   90.00
_cell.angle_beta   90.00
_cell.angle_gamma   90.00
#
_symmetry.space_group_name_H-M   'P 1'
#
loop_
_entity.id
_entity.type
_entity.pdbx_description
1 polymer ?
#
loop_
_entity_poly.entity_id
_entity_poly.type
_entity_poly.pdbx_seq_one_letter_code
_entity_poly.pdbx_strand_id
1 'polypeptide(L)'
;MVIRQGEIYWLHFGPAEGSAPAGRRPALVVQHDRFNRSAISTTVVAAVTSNLRLGAMPGNVRLRQGDAGLPRASVVNVSQIRTIDQTRLGDRLGVLGAAKMRDVLKGLALLFGTDEVAGDGA
;
A
#
# COMPACT_ATOMS: atom_id res chain seq x y z
N MET A 1 -4.97 11.10 15.08
CA MET A 1 -4.13 9.88 15.04
C MET A 1 -3.00 10.13 14.07
N VAL A 2 -1.74 9.80 14.41
CA VAL A 2 -0.63 9.98 13.46
C VAL A 2 -0.47 8.70 12.65
N ILE A 3 -0.87 8.76 11.38
CA ILE A 3 -0.71 7.66 10.41
C ILE A 3 0.71 7.68 9.87
N ARG A 4 1.32 6.50 9.67
CA ARG A 4 2.68 6.37 9.18
C ARG A 4 2.79 5.52 7.91
N GLN A 5 3.77 5.86 7.08
CA GLN A 5 4.12 5.07 5.91
C GLN A 5 4.50 3.65 6.33
N GLY A 6 4.01 2.65 5.60
CA GLY A 6 4.23 1.25 5.89
C GLY A 6 3.22 0.63 6.85
N GLU A 7 2.31 1.41 7.44
CA GLU A 7 1.24 0.86 8.26
C GLU A 7 0.13 0.24 7.39
N ILE A 8 -0.45 -0.86 7.87
CA ILE A 8 -1.56 -1.55 7.23
C ILE A 8 -2.81 -1.40 8.07
N TYR A 9 -3.90 -1.04 7.42
CA TYR A 9 -5.23 -0.86 8.02
C TYR A 9 -6.28 -1.63 7.25
N TRP A 10 -7.39 -1.96 7.90
CA TRP A 10 -8.60 -2.31 7.18
C TRP A 10 -9.20 -1.09 6.49
N LEU A 11 -9.62 -1.25 5.24
CA LEU A 11 -10.29 -0.21 4.47
C LEU A 11 -11.45 -0.80 3.67
N HIS A 12 -12.56 -0.06 3.62
CA HIS A 12 -13.64 -0.37 2.70
C HIS A 12 -13.48 0.43 1.40
N PHE A 13 -13.20 -0.27 0.30
CA PHE A 13 -12.99 0.32 -1.02
C PHE A 13 -14.28 0.65 -1.76
N GLY A 14 -15.44 0.26 -1.22
CA GLY A 14 -16.76 0.41 -1.84
C GLY A 14 -17.21 -0.83 -2.61
N PRO A 15 -18.26 -0.70 -3.45
CA PRO A 15 -18.74 -1.78 -4.31
C PRO A 15 -17.73 -2.14 -5.41
N ALA A 16 -17.97 -3.25 -6.10
CA ALA A 16 -17.13 -3.68 -7.21
C ALA A 16 -17.44 -2.87 -8.48
N GLU A 17 -16.41 -2.24 -9.03
CA GLU A 17 -16.48 -1.45 -10.27
C GLU A 17 -15.31 -1.84 -11.18
N GLY A 18 -15.59 -2.68 -12.17
CA GLY A 18 -14.57 -3.20 -13.09
C GLY A 18 -13.42 -3.90 -12.36
N SER A 19 -12.19 -3.49 -12.67
CA SER A 19 -10.97 -4.08 -12.07
C SER A 19 -10.49 -3.36 -10.81
N ALA A 20 -11.21 -2.32 -10.35
CA ALA A 20 -10.83 -1.59 -9.15
C ALA A 20 -11.02 -2.45 -7.88
N PRO A 21 -10.22 -2.25 -6.83
CA PRO A 21 -10.40 -2.94 -5.56
C PRO A 21 -11.76 -2.62 -4.97
N ALA A 22 -12.37 -3.64 -4.37
CA ALA A 22 -13.69 -3.58 -3.80
C ALA A 22 -13.76 -4.29 -2.44
N GLY A 23 -14.86 -4.05 -1.72
CA GLY A 23 -15.14 -4.67 -0.43
C GLY A 23 -14.21 -4.18 0.69
N ARG A 24 -14.24 -4.88 1.82
CA ARG A 24 -13.35 -4.62 2.96
C ARG A 24 -12.08 -5.45 2.81
N ARG A 25 -10.92 -4.80 2.76
CA ARG A 25 -9.61 -5.46 2.63
C ARG A 25 -8.50 -4.62 3.25
N PRO A 26 -7.31 -5.20 3.50
CA PRO A 26 -6.20 -4.43 4.01
C PRO A 26 -5.70 -3.43 2.97
N ALA A 27 -5.22 -2.29 3.44
CA ALA A 27 -4.64 -1.22 2.65
C ALA A 27 -3.33 -0.78 3.31
N LEU A 28 -2.26 -0.71 2.53
CA LEU A 28 -0.94 -0.28 2.97
C LEU A 28 -0.82 1.24 2.75
N VAL A 29 -0.48 1.99 3.79
CA VAL A 29 -0.18 3.42 3.66
C VAL A 29 1.15 3.58 2.95
N VAL A 30 1.13 4.23 1.78
CA VAL A 30 2.31 4.48 0.95
C VAL A 30 2.71 5.96 0.91
N GLN A 31 1.81 6.86 1.32
CA GLN A 31 2.13 8.28 1.45
C GLN A 31 3.27 8.50 2.45
N HIS A 32 4.23 9.35 2.05
CA HIS A 32 5.37 9.69 2.89
C HIS A 32 4.95 10.44 4.16
N ASP A 33 5.67 10.16 5.24
CA ASP A 33 5.41 10.62 6.59
C ASP A 33 5.38 12.14 6.78
N ARG A 34 6.12 12.89 5.94
CA ARG A 34 6.05 14.36 5.91
C ARG A 34 4.64 14.86 5.56
N PHE A 35 3.94 14.18 4.64
CA PHE A 35 2.58 14.53 4.27
C PHE A 35 1.57 14.02 5.30
N ASN A 36 1.76 12.79 5.82
CA ASN A 36 0.86 12.23 6.84
C ASN A 36 0.83 13.05 8.15
N ARG A 37 1.91 13.76 8.47
CA ARG A 37 2.00 14.66 9.63
C ARG A 37 1.60 16.11 9.34
N SER A 38 1.25 16.44 8.09
CA SER A 38 0.84 17.79 7.73
C SER A 38 -0.63 18.05 8.12
N ALA A 39 -1.14 19.24 7.80
CA ALA A 39 -2.56 19.57 7.95
C ALA A 39 -3.46 18.87 6.91
N ILE A 40 -2.90 18.07 6.00
CA ILE A 40 -3.66 17.30 5.01
C ILE A 40 -4.31 16.09 5.69
N SER A 41 -5.64 16.07 5.71
CA SER A 41 -6.45 14.98 6.30
C SER A 41 -6.61 13.75 5.39
N THR A 42 -5.87 13.69 4.28
CA THR A 42 -5.86 12.54 3.38
C THR A 42 -4.56 11.75 3.47
N THR A 43 -4.59 10.51 2.99
CA THR A 43 -3.41 9.68 2.80
C THR A 43 -3.56 8.84 1.54
N VAL A 44 -2.43 8.42 0.96
CA VAL A 44 -2.38 7.52 -0.20
C VAL A 44 -2.12 6.10 0.29
N VAL A 45 -2.96 5.19 -0.15
CA VAL A 45 -2.87 3.76 0.18
C VAL A 45 -2.77 2.90 -1.07
N ALA A 46 -2.09 1.76 -0.99
CA ALA A 46 -2.10 0.69 -1.98
C ALA A 46 -2.96 -0.48 -1.47
N ALA A 47 -3.78 -1.06 -2.34
CA ALA A 47 -4.62 -2.19 -1.98
C ALA A 47 -3.81 -3.47 -1.72
N VAL A 48 -4.17 -4.20 -0.67
CA VAL A 48 -3.62 -5.52 -0.37
C VAL A 48 -4.67 -6.59 -0.70
N THR A 49 -4.24 -7.66 -1.35
CA THR A 49 -5.12 -8.72 -1.85
C THR A 49 -4.58 -10.11 -1.54
N SER A 50 -5.47 -11.05 -1.21
CA SER A 50 -5.09 -12.46 -1.03
C SER A 50 -4.98 -13.22 -2.36
N ASN A 51 -5.22 -12.57 -3.51
CA ASN A 51 -4.98 -13.17 -4.81
C ASN A 51 -3.48 -13.20 -5.13
N LEU A 52 -2.83 -14.31 -4.76
CA LEU A 52 -1.39 -14.49 -4.88
C LEU A 52 -0.86 -14.51 -6.32
N ARG A 53 -1.73 -14.75 -7.31
CA ARG A 53 -1.37 -14.72 -8.74
C ARG A 53 -0.87 -13.33 -9.16
N LEU A 54 -1.39 -12.28 -8.54
CA LEU A 54 -0.98 -10.90 -8.81
C LEU A 54 0.45 -10.60 -8.37
N GLY A 55 1.08 -11.46 -7.57
CA GLY A 55 2.48 -11.29 -7.18
C GLY A 55 3.48 -11.55 -8.30
N ALA A 56 3.04 -12.03 -9.47
CA ALA A 56 3.87 -12.13 -10.68
C ALA A 56 3.78 -10.87 -11.56
N MET A 57 2.90 -9.92 -11.23
CA MET A 57 2.75 -8.69 -12.00
C MET A 57 3.87 -7.69 -11.68
N PRO A 58 4.27 -6.83 -12.63
CA PRO A 58 5.35 -5.87 -12.42
C PRO A 58 5.15 -5.02 -11.17
N GLY A 59 6.20 -4.89 -10.35
CA GLY A 59 6.21 -4.06 -9.14
C GLY A 59 5.41 -4.60 -7.95
N ASN A 60 4.59 -5.65 -8.11
CA ASN A 60 3.79 -6.19 -7.02
C ASN A 60 4.64 -6.96 -6.01
N VAL A 61 4.31 -6.81 -4.72
CA VAL A 61 5.12 -7.37 -3.63
C VAL A 61 4.34 -8.44 -2.88
N ARG A 62 4.89 -9.67 -2.85
CA ARG A 62 4.35 -10.76 -2.02
C ARG A 62 4.67 -10.55 -0.55
N LEU A 63 3.65 -10.72 0.27
CA LEU A 63 3.68 -10.70 1.74
C LEU A 63 3.30 -12.08 2.28
N ARG A 64 3.96 -12.47 3.39
CA ARG A 64 3.65 -13.70 4.11
C ARG A 64 2.47 -13.47 5.04
N GLN A 65 1.83 -14.57 5.45
CA GLN A 65 0.93 -14.52 6.60
C GLN A 65 1.71 -14.03 7.84
N GLY A 66 1.11 -13.16 8.63
CA GLY A 66 1.74 -12.55 9.80
C GLY A 66 2.55 -11.29 9.51
N ASP A 67 2.97 -11.03 8.26
CA ASP A 67 3.59 -9.75 7.90
C ASP A 67 2.63 -8.61 8.25
N ALA A 68 3.06 -7.69 9.11
CA ALA A 68 2.22 -6.59 9.61
C ALA A 68 0.84 -7.02 10.16
N GLY A 69 0.75 -8.21 10.76
CA GLY A 69 -0.51 -8.72 11.32
C GLY A 69 -1.51 -9.26 10.28
N LEU A 70 -1.08 -9.47 9.03
CA LEU A 70 -1.97 -10.00 7.99
C LEU A 70 -2.47 -11.41 8.33
N PRO A 71 -3.79 -11.68 8.25
CA PRO A 71 -4.35 -12.98 8.59
C PRO A 71 -4.03 -14.08 7.57
N ARG A 72 -3.59 -13.68 6.36
CA ARG A 72 -3.29 -14.59 5.24
C ARG A 72 -2.14 -14.04 4.40
N ALA A 73 -1.43 -14.92 3.69
CA ALA A 73 -0.48 -14.50 2.66
C ALA A 73 -1.18 -13.61 1.64
N SER A 74 -0.51 -12.54 1.21
CA SER A 74 -1.12 -11.47 0.45
C SER A 74 -0.14 -10.86 -0.56
N VAL A 75 -0.64 -9.96 -1.41
CA VAL A 75 0.12 -9.18 -2.37
C VAL A 75 -0.25 -7.71 -2.20
N VAL A 76 0.75 -6.83 -2.11
CA VAL A 76 0.56 -5.38 -2.32
C VAL A 76 0.45 -5.16 -3.82
N ASN A 77 -0.70 -4.67 -4.27
CA ASN A 77 -0.94 -4.38 -5.69
C ASN A 77 -0.60 -2.90 -5.95
N VAL A 78 0.60 -2.64 -6.46
CA VAL A 78 1.13 -1.27 -6.55
C VAL A 78 0.36 -0.41 -7.55
N SER A 79 -0.24 -1.00 -8.58
CA SER A 79 -1.09 -0.27 -9.54
C SER A 79 -2.46 0.12 -8.99
N GLN A 80 -2.83 -0.38 -7.81
CA GLN A 80 -4.13 -0.12 -7.17
C GLN A 80 -3.98 0.80 -5.97
N ILE A 81 -3.59 2.05 -6.27
CA ILE A 81 -3.44 3.13 -5.29
C ILE A 81 -4.67 4.03 -5.25
N ARG A 82 -5.00 4.55 -4.07
CA ARG A 82 -6.05 5.56 -3.90
C ARG A 82 -5.67 6.56 -2.82
N THR A 83 -5.97 7.83 -3.08
CA THR A 83 -6.05 8.86 -2.03
C THR A 83 -7.37 8.70 -1.29
N ILE A 84 -7.32 8.65 0.03
CA ILE A 84 -8.49 8.53 0.90
C ILE A 84 -8.43 9.57 2.02
N ASP A 85 -9.59 9.93 2.55
CA ASP A 85 -9.65 10.60 3.84
C ASP A 85 -9.17 9.65 4.95
N GLN A 86 -8.38 10.16 5.89
CA GLN A 86 -7.79 9.37 6.98
C GLN A 86 -8.85 8.75 7.90
N THR A 87 -10.04 9.34 8.00
CA THR A 87 -11.17 8.80 8.77
C THR A 87 -11.73 7.50 8.20
N ARG A 88 -11.41 7.17 6.94
CA ARG A 88 -11.84 5.90 6.31
C ARG A 88 -10.98 4.70 6.72
N LEU A 89 -9.83 4.93 7.36
CA LEU A 89 -9.00 3.86 7.90
C LEU A 89 -9.71 3.26 9.12
N GLY A 90 -10.00 1.95 9.04
CA GLY A 90 -10.54 1.19 10.17
C GLY A 90 -9.43 0.72 11.11
N ASP A 91 -9.58 -0.50 11.64
CA ASP A 91 -8.59 -1.02 12.58
C ASP A 91 -7.22 -1.21 11.93
N ARG A 92 -6.19 -0.82 12.68
CA ARG A 92 -4.79 -1.04 12.32
C ARG A 92 -4.44 -2.51 12.49
N LEU A 93 -3.81 -3.09 11.48
CA LEU A 93 -3.27 -4.46 11.53
C LEU A 93 -1.83 -4.49 12.04
N GLY A 94 -1.00 -3.57 11.56
CA GLY A 94 0.42 -3.58 11.90
C GLY A 94 1.25 -2.65 11.02
N VAL A 95 2.57 -2.84 11.06
CA VAL A 95 3.54 -2.12 10.23
C VAL A 95 4.38 -3.11 9.44
N LEU A 96 4.60 -2.80 8.17
CA LEU A 96 5.40 -3.61 7.28
C LEU A 96 6.89 -3.43 7.59
N GLY A 97 7.64 -4.53 7.56
CA GLY A 97 9.09 -4.48 7.77
C GLY A 97 9.80 -3.64 6.69
N ALA A 98 10.88 -2.96 7.09
CA ALA A 98 11.58 -2.00 6.23
C ALA A 98 12.03 -2.59 4.87
N ALA A 99 12.46 -3.84 4.83
CA ALA A 99 12.85 -4.50 3.58
C ALA A 99 11.67 -4.60 2.61
N LYS A 100 10.50 -5.05 3.08
CA LYS A 100 9.30 -5.15 2.27
C LYS A 100 8.74 -3.79 1.88
N MET A 101 8.84 -2.79 2.76
CA MET A 101 8.46 -1.43 2.40
C MET A 101 9.33 -0.87 1.28
N ARG A 102 10.65 -1.14 1.29
CA ARG A 102 11.54 -0.76 0.18
C ARG A 102 11.14 -1.42 -1.13
N ASP A 103 10.79 -2.71 -1.12
CA ASP A 103 10.31 -3.39 -2.33
C ASP A 103 9.04 -2.73 -2.88
N VAL A 104 8.11 -2.33 -1.99
CA VAL A 104 6.88 -1.61 -2.39
C VAL A 104 7.22 -0.26 -3.01
N LEU A 105 8.13 0.51 -2.42
CA LEU A 105 8.55 1.80 -2.96
C LEU A 105 9.21 1.66 -4.33
N LYS A 106 10.02 0.62 -4.54
CA LYS A 106 10.56 0.30 -5.88
C LYS A 106 9.46 -0.03 -6.88
N GLY A 107 8.46 -0.82 -6.46
CA GLY A 107 7.29 -1.12 -7.30
C GLY A 107 6.47 0.12 -7.66
N LEU A 108 6.34 1.08 -6.74
CA LEU A 108 5.70 2.37 -6.99
C LEU A 108 6.54 3.26 -7.91
N ALA A 109 7.87 3.27 -7.76
CA ALA A 109 8.76 3.99 -8.67
C ALA A 109 8.61 3.47 -10.11
N LEU A 110 8.60 2.14 -10.29
CA LEU A 110 8.33 1.51 -11.58
C LEU A 110 6.95 1.89 -12.14
N LEU A 111 5.90 1.89 -11.29
CA LEU A 111 4.56 2.30 -11.72
C LEU A 111 4.52 3.73 -12.27
N PHE A 112 5.30 4.64 -11.68
CA PHE A 112 5.35 6.04 -12.08
C PHE A 112 6.47 6.36 -13.09
N GLY A 113 7.27 5.37 -13.51
CA GLY A 113 8.41 5.56 -14.42
C GLY A 113 9.53 6.42 -13.81
N THR A 114 9.74 6.35 -12.50
CA THR A 114 10.77 7.11 -11.77
C THR A 114 11.91 6.24 -11.24
N ASP A 115 11.91 4.95 -11.57
CA ASP A 115 12.94 3.98 -11.21
C ASP A 115 14.30 4.25 -11.89
N GLU A 116 14.31 4.93 -13.04
CA GLU A 116 15.54 5.35 -13.75
C GLU A 116 16.11 6.68 -13.22
N VAL A 117 15.26 7.57 -12.71
CA VAL A 117 15.65 8.91 -12.23
C VAL A 117 16.50 8.85 -10.94
N ALA A 118 16.53 7.70 -10.25
CA ALA A 118 17.38 7.48 -9.09
C ALA A 118 18.85 7.13 -9.45
N GLY A 119 19.19 6.99 -10.74
CA GLY A 119 20.50 6.56 -11.23
C GLY A 119 21.49 7.67 -11.60
N ASP A 120 21.04 8.91 -11.85
CA ASP A 120 21.87 9.99 -12.40
C ASP A 120 22.44 10.96 -11.33
N GLY A 121 22.64 10.46 -10.12
CA GLY A 121 23.08 11.27 -8.98
C GLY A 121 24.29 10.70 -8.21
N ALA A 122 25.14 9.91 -8.87
CA ALA A 122 26.43 9.47 -8.34
C ALA A 122 27.58 10.27 -8.98
#